data_AF-A0A0F5VPX2-F1
#
_entry.id   AF-A0A0F5VPX2-F1
#
_cell.length_a   1.000
_cell.length_b   1.000
_cell.length_c   1.000
_cell.angle_alpha   90.00
_cell.angle_beta   90.00
_cell.angle_gamma   90.00
#
_symmetry.space_group_name_H-M   'P 1'
#
loop_
_entity.id
_entity.type
_entity.pdbx_description
1 polymer ?
#
loop_
_entity_poly.entity_id
_entity_poly.type
_entity_poly.pdbx_seq_one_letter_code
_entity_poly.pdbx_strand_id
1 'polypeptide(L)'
;MADEWLSHEHEEFRLGLSRFLDPDAGLREVREQAGGHEDVVRGLGLVLDVEGGLASILHAEDAADSDSATTDSADRAWKSEADVAEALRALPVQQRLAARKDPAIAACVSGELLVRALELLDDLVREEKRLGTGEGFPAPHTQRFADLARDYARARRFALAEPPALTLAAALNLAAVFARTFEHDLGAAHHPGDSAHALTDTLDAAARARDPDRLRGIDLVARPLAGSLALEAGHRLRLPTADGLVTALLDGTLDDFTDADLTGVNPNDPGLNGIQWSDAGTRWPPGTDIEALRNRSEETSPYSRVYVLGRRPKGTSRPGAGVRV
;
A
#
# COMPACT_ATOMS: atom_id res chain seq x y z
N MET A 1 63.10 26.09 13.36
CA MET A 1 63.27 24.62 13.30
C MET A 1 62.00 23.85 13.62
N ALA A 2 61.41 23.92 14.82
CA ALA A 2 60.15 23.20 15.11
C ALA A 2 58.97 23.66 14.22
N ASP A 3 58.85 24.97 13.99
CA ASP A 3 57.77 25.55 13.16
C ASP A 3 57.92 25.22 11.67
N GLU A 4 59.16 25.11 11.16
CA GLU A 4 59.43 24.72 9.78
C GLU A 4 59.10 23.25 9.54
N TRP A 5 59.40 22.39 10.51
CA TRP A 5 59.05 20.97 10.45
C TRP A 5 57.52 20.77 10.50
N LEU A 6 56.82 21.44 11.42
CA LEU A 6 55.36 21.39 11.49
C LEU A 6 54.68 21.89 10.21
N SER A 7 55.23 22.95 9.60
CA SER A 7 54.70 23.48 8.33
C SER A 7 54.90 22.48 7.20
N HIS A 8 56.04 21.78 7.15
CA HIS A 8 56.34 20.78 6.13
C HIS A 8 55.43 19.55 6.24
N GLU A 9 55.27 18.99 7.45
CA GLU A 9 54.39 17.84 7.70
C GLU A 9 52.93 18.17 7.42
N HIS A 10 52.50 19.41 7.72
CA HIS A 10 51.16 19.88 7.39
C HIS A 10 50.93 19.99 5.88
N GLU A 11 51.93 20.47 5.13
CA GLU A 11 51.88 20.56 3.67
C GLU A 11 51.81 19.15 3.04
N GLU A 12 52.63 18.22 3.52
CA GLU A 12 52.65 16.83 3.05
C GLU A 12 51.33 16.11 3.35
N PHE A 13 50.76 16.31 4.54
CA PHE A 13 49.45 15.78 4.92
C PHE A 13 48.33 16.36 4.03
N ARG A 14 48.34 17.66 3.76
CA ARG A 14 47.37 18.31 2.84
C ARG A 14 47.49 17.77 1.42
N LEU A 15 48.71 17.60 0.92
CA LEU A 15 48.95 17.02 -0.40
C LEU A 15 48.50 15.56 -0.46
N GLY A 16 48.77 14.78 0.58
CA GLY A 16 48.29 13.41 0.72
C GLY A 16 46.76 13.32 0.70
N LEU A 17 46.08 14.15 1.49
CA LEU A 17 44.61 14.23 1.53
C LEU A 17 44.00 14.62 0.19
N SER A 18 44.57 15.63 -0.50
CA SER A 18 44.08 16.09 -1.81
C SER A 18 44.17 15.02 -2.92
N ARG A 19 44.99 13.98 -2.73
CA ARG A 19 45.11 12.86 -3.66
C ARG A 19 43.96 11.85 -3.53
N PHE A 20 43.34 11.77 -2.36
CA PHE A 20 42.28 10.79 -2.07
C PHE A 20 40.91 11.44 -1.91
N LEU A 21 40.87 12.70 -1.48
CA LEU A 21 39.68 13.51 -1.40
C LEU A 21 39.78 14.57 -2.47
N ASP A 22 38.87 14.53 -3.43
CA ASP A 22 38.58 15.65 -4.32
C ASP A 22 37.57 16.54 -3.58
N PRO A 23 38.02 17.59 -2.85
CA PRO A 23 37.12 18.44 -2.09
C PRO A 23 36.15 19.19 -3.00
N ASP A 24 36.51 19.43 -4.26
CA ASP A 24 35.64 20.09 -5.22
C ASP A 24 34.54 19.15 -5.72
N ALA A 25 34.84 17.85 -5.90
CA ALA A 25 33.82 16.84 -6.14
C ALA A 25 32.89 16.66 -4.93
N GLY A 26 33.44 16.59 -3.71
CA GLY A 26 32.65 16.49 -2.49
C GLY A 26 31.76 17.72 -2.25
N LEU A 27 32.28 18.93 -2.49
CA LEU A 27 31.47 20.15 -2.41
C LEU A 27 30.42 20.25 -3.53
N ARG A 28 30.68 19.69 -4.70
CA ARG A 28 29.70 19.60 -5.79
C ARG A 28 28.58 18.63 -5.44
N GLU A 29 28.92 17.47 -4.89
CA GLU A 29 27.94 16.48 -4.39
C GLU A 29 27.09 17.06 -3.26
N VAL A 30 27.70 17.76 -2.29
CA VAL A 30 26.97 18.44 -1.21
C VAL A 30 26.07 19.56 -1.75
N ARG A 31 26.50 20.31 -2.78
CA ARG A 31 25.66 21.33 -3.42
C ARG A 31 24.51 20.73 -4.24
N GLU A 32 24.75 19.61 -4.92
CA GLU A 32 23.69 18.88 -5.64
C GLU A 32 22.66 18.29 -4.66
N GLN A 33 23.10 17.75 -3.52
CA GLN A 33 22.21 17.31 -2.44
C GLN A 33 21.48 18.46 -1.75
N ALA A 34 22.15 19.60 -1.53
CA ALA A 34 21.53 20.78 -0.93
C ALA A 34 20.47 21.42 -1.85
N GLY A 35 20.69 21.42 -3.16
CA GLY A 35 19.69 21.87 -4.15
C GLY A 35 18.44 20.97 -4.15
N GLY A 36 18.64 19.65 -4.06
CA GLY A 36 17.53 18.70 -3.90
C GLY A 36 16.78 18.88 -2.58
N HIS A 37 17.46 19.29 -1.50
CA HIS A 37 16.81 19.51 -0.21
C HIS A 37 15.80 20.67 -0.24
N GLU A 38 16.12 21.79 -0.91
CA GLU A 38 15.16 22.89 -1.05
C GLU A 38 13.94 22.50 -1.87
N ASP A 39 14.11 21.71 -2.93
CA ASP A 39 12.99 21.22 -3.73
C ASP A 39 12.13 20.19 -2.98
N VAL A 40 12.75 19.33 -2.15
CA VAL A 40 12.03 18.41 -1.25
C VAL A 40 11.30 19.17 -0.15
N VAL A 41 11.92 20.17 0.49
CA VAL A 41 11.28 21.01 1.52
C VAL A 41 10.14 21.83 0.92
N ARG A 42 10.32 22.38 -0.29
CA ARG A 42 9.27 23.11 -1.00
C ARG A 42 8.14 22.17 -1.41
N GLY A 43 8.44 20.98 -1.91
CA GLY A 43 7.46 19.95 -2.22
C GLY A 43 6.67 19.51 -0.98
N LEU A 44 7.35 19.28 0.15
CA LEU A 44 6.70 18.95 1.41
C LEU A 44 5.83 20.11 1.93
N GLY A 45 6.26 21.36 1.80
CA GLY A 45 5.45 22.53 2.17
C GLY A 45 4.22 22.77 1.29
N LEU A 46 4.20 22.22 0.07
CA LEU A 46 3.02 22.26 -0.81
C LEU A 46 2.02 21.12 -0.51
N VAL A 47 2.49 20.03 0.10
CA VAL A 47 1.71 18.81 0.36
C VAL A 47 1.18 18.79 1.78
N LEU A 48 2.02 19.19 2.72
CA LEU A 48 1.65 19.34 4.12
C LEU A 48 1.13 20.76 4.27
N ASP A 49 -0.20 20.90 4.33
CA ASP A 49 -0.83 22.11 4.86
C ASP A 49 -0.50 22.20 6.35
N VAL A 50 0.72 22.63 6.67
CA VAL A 50 1.21 22.72 8.05
C VAL A 50 0.34 23.70 8.84
N GLU A 51 -0.18 24.75 8.20
CA GLU A 51 -1.07 25.72 8.84
C GLU A 51 -2.45 25.11 9.12
N GLY A 52 -3.04 24.38 8.17
CA GLY A 52 -4.30 23.65 8.36
C GLY A 52 -4.18 22.49 9.35
N GLY A 53 -3.05 21.79 9.35
CA GLY A 53 -2.73 20.74 10.32
C GLY A 53 -2.50 21.30 11.72
N LEU A 54 -1.85 22.45 11.86
CA LEU A 54 -1.70 23.11 13.16
C LEU A 54 -3.04 23.68 13.65
N ALA A 55 -3.83 24.26 12.76
CA ALA A 55 -5.16 24.80 13.09
C ALA A 55 -6.12 23.70 13.55
N SER A 56 -6.06 22.50 12.95
CA SER A 56 -6.90 21.37 13.37
C SER A 56 -6.50 20.83 14.74
N ILE A 57 -5.20 20.78 15.06
CA ILE A 57 -4.71 20.41 16.40
C ILE A 57 -5.15 21.43 17.45
N LEU A 58 -4.99 22.73 17.16
CA LEU A 58 -5.35 23.80 18.09
C LEU A 58 -6.87 23.90 18.32
N HIS A 59 -7.70 23.64 17.31
CA HIS A 59 -9.16 23.65 17.45
C HIS A 59 -9.76 22.33 17.97
N ALA A 60 -9.02 21.23 17.93
CA ALA A 60 -9.45 19.97 18.56
C ALA A 60 -9.50 20.10 20.10
N GLU A 61 -8.66 20.94 20.70
CA GLU A 61 -8.69 21.21 22.14
C GLU A 61 -9.95 22.01 22.55
N ASP A 62 -10.41 22.95 21.72
CA ASP A 62 -11.62 23.75 22.01
C ASP A 62 -12.92 22.95 21.87
N ALA A 63 -12.95 21.92 21.03
CA ALA A 63 -14.12 21.08 20.80
C ALA A 63 -14.32 20.00 21.89
N ALA A 64 -13.26 19.68 22.66
CA ALA A 64 -13.28 18.62 23.66
C ALA A 64 -14.11 18.96 24.92
N ASP A 65 -14.44 20.24 25.16
CA ASP A 65 -15.13 20.67 26.38
C ASP A 65 -16.66 20.65 26.31
N SER A 66 -17.27 20.34 25.15
CA SER A 66 -18.72 20.57 24.93
C SER A 66 -19.63 19.33 24.85
N ASP A 67 -19.14 18.09 24.96
CA ASP A 67 -20.02 16.91 24.81
C ASP A 67 -19.66 15.75 25.79
N SER A 68 -19.86 15.98 27.09
CA SER A 68 -19.64 15.00 28.17
C SER A 68 -20.86 14.13 28.49
N ALA A 69 -21.49 13.54 27.47
CA ALA A 69 -22.54 12.54 27.69
C ALA A 69 -22.41 11.37 26.70
N THR A 70 -22.03 10.20 27.23
CA THR A 70 -22.10 8.84 26.63
C THR A 70 -20.86 8.24 25.93
N THR A 71 -19.65 8.55 26.40
CA THR A 71 -18.37 7.99 25.88
C THR A 71 -17.86 6.69 26.52
N ASP A 72 -18.67 5.91 27.23
CA ASP A 72 -18.23 4.62 27.82
C ASP A 72 -17.90 3.52 26.77
N SER A 73 -18.11 3.77 25.47
CA SER A 73 -17.76 2.84 24.39
C SER A 73 -16.49 3.21 23.61
N ALA A 74 -15.95 4.43 23.78
CA ALA A 74 -14.83 4.91 22.95
C ALA A 74 -13.45 4.47 23.45
N ASP A 75 -13.33 4.09 24.73
CA ASP A 75 -12.05 3.70 25.34
C ASP A 75 -11.77 2.19 25.31
N ARG A 76 -12.49 1.41 24.49
CA ARG A 76 -12.02 0.06 24.15
C ARG A 76 -10.81 0.19 23.24
N ALA A 77 -9.64 0.40 23.84
CA ALA A 77 -8.36 0.19 23.18
C ALA A 77 -8.38 -1.21 22.57
N TRP A 78 -8.44 -1.27 21.24
CA TRP A 78 -8.34 -2.52 20.51
C TRP A 78 -6.99 -3.13 20.83
N LYS A 79 -7.00 -4.32 21.43
CA LYS A 79 -5.79 -4.94 21.99
C LYS A 79 -5.08 -5.80 20.96
N SER A 80 -5.76 -6.13 19.87
CA SER A 80 -5.26 -7.02 18.84
C SER A 80 -5.84 -6.72 17.46
N GLU A 81 -5.11 -7.16 16.44
CA GLU A 81 -5.55 -7.19 15.05
C GLU A 81 -6.87 -7.98 14.87
N ALA A 82 -7.07 -9.03 15.66
CA ALA A 82 -8.30 -9.82 15.65
C ALA A 82 -9.53 -8.99 16.06
N ASP A 83 -9.38 -8.07 17.01
CA ASP A 83 -10.46 -7.15 17.42
C ASP A 83 -10.85 -6.23 16.25
N VAL A 84 -9.86 -5.75 15.50
CA VAL A 84 -10.09 -4.90 14.31
C VAL A 84 -10.79 -5.68 13.21
N ALA A 85 -10.35 -6.91 12.95
CA ALA A 85 -10.98 -7.77 11.98
C ALA A 85 -12.44 -8.11 12.36
N GLU A 86 -12.70 -8.40 13.64
CA GLU A 86 -14.06 -8.61 14.13
C GLU A 86 -14.93 -7.35 13.97
N ALA A 87 -14.39 -6.17 14.31
CA ALA A 87 -15.09 -4.90 14.11
C ALA A 87 -15.41 -4.63 12.64
N LEU A 88 -14.48 -4.90 11.72
CA LEU A 88 -14.69 -4.78 10.27
C LEU A 88 -15.78 -5.75 9.77
N ARG A 89 -15.81 -7.00 10.27
CA ARG A 89 -16.87 -7.97 9.91
C ARG A 89 -18.24 -7.55 10.42
N ALA A 90 -18.29 -6.92 11.59
CA ALA A 90 -19.51 -6.44 12.22
C ALA A 90 -20.12 -5.19 11.54
N LEU A 91 -19.37 -4.50 10.67
CA LEU A 91 -19.90 -3.39 9.90
C LEU A 91 -21.08 -3.84 9.01
N PRO A 92 -22.13 -3.00 8.86
CA PRO A 92 -23.21 -3.27 7.91
C PRO A 92 -22.67 -3.55 6.50
N VAL A 93 -23.26 -4.55 5.82
CA VAL A 93 -22.88 -4.99 4.48
C VAL A 93 -22.73 -3.82 3.50
N GLN A 94 -23.65 -2.86 3.53
CA GLN A 94 -23.65 -1.69 2.66
C GLN A 94 -22.46 -0.77 2.94
N GLN A 95 -22.08 -0.59 4.21
CA GLN A 95 -20.91 0.19 4.58
C GLN A 95 -19.62 -0.51 4.13
N ARG A 96 -19.53 -1.84 4.30
CA ARG A 96 -18.40 -2.63 3.81
C ARG A 96 -18.26 -2.55 2.30
N LEU A 97 -19.37 -2.68 1.55
CA LEU A 97 -19.36 -2.54 0.09
C LEU A 97 -19.02 -1.12 -0.37
N ALA A 98 -19.45 -0.09 0.36
CA ALA A 98 -19.08 1.29 0.08
C ALA A 98 -17.58 1.53 0.34
N ALA A 99 -17.07 1.07 1.48
CA ALA A 99 -15.66 1.16 1.84
C ALA A 99 -14.73 0.48 0.81
N ARG A 100 -15.14 -0.67 0.26
CA ARG A 100 -14.39 -1.35 -0.81
C ARG A 100 -14.26 -0.52 -2.09
N LYS A 101 -15.21 0.40 -2.33
CA LYS A 101 -15.20 1.31 -3.48
C LYS A 101 -14.55 2.66 -3.12
N ASP A 102 -14.16 2.86 -1.88
CA ASP A 102 -13.59 4.11 -1.40
C ASP A 102 -12.10 4.19 -1.81
N PRO A 103 -11.70 5.22 -2.57
CA PRO A 103 -10.32 5.36 -3.04
C PRO A 103 -9.31 5.53 -1.90
N ALA A 104 -9.71 6.09 -0.74
CA ALA A 104 -8.81 6.21 0.41
C ALA A 104 -8.50 4.85 1.05
N ILE A 105 -9.49 3.94 1.08
CA ILE A 105 -9.28 2.56 1.54
C ILE A 105 -8.37 1.80 0.57
N ALA A 106 -8.57 1.97 -0.73
CA ALA A 106 -7.70 1.39 -1.75
C ALA A 106 -6.26 1.93 -1.66
N ALA A 107 -6.09 3.24 -1.49
CA ALA A 107 -4.79 3.88 -1.32
C ALA A 107 -4.08 3.40 -0.04
N CYS A 108 -4.81 3.24 1.07
CA CYS A 108 -4.29 2.67 2.31
C CYS A 108 -3.71 1.26 2.09
N VAL A 109 -4.48 0.37 1.46
CA VAL A 109 -4.05 -1.01 1.14
C VAL A 109 -2.84 -1.02 0.20
N SER A 110 -2.87 -0.21 -0.86
CA SER A 110 -1.77 -0.08 -1.82
C SER A 110 -0.49 0.47 -1.18
N GLY A 111 -0.62 1.44 -0.26
CA GLY A 111 0.49 2.07 0.44
C GLY A 111 1.24 1.09 1.34
N GLU A 112 0.51 0.25 2.08
CA GLU A 112 1.13 -0.81 2.88
C GLU A 112 1.83 -1.86 2.03
N LEU A 113 1.19 -2.27 0.92
CA LEU A 113 1.82 -3.23 0.02
C LEU A 113 3.10 -2.70 -0.60
N LEU A 114 3.15 -1.39 -0.88
CA LEU A 114 4.37 -0.73 -1.32
C LEU A 114 5.46 -0.81 -0.24
N VAL A 115 5.13 -0.53 1.02
CA VAL A 115 6.08 -0.65 2.15
C VAL A 115 6.61 -2.08 2.26
N ARG A 116 5.73 -3.08 2.26
CA ARG A 116 6.15 -4.50 2.30
C ARG A 116 7.02 -4.89 1.11
N ALA A 117 6.72 -4.37 -0.09
CA ALA A 117 7.52 -4.62 -1.28
C ALA A 117 8.92 -3.99 -1.18
N LEU A 118 9.01 -2.78 -0.63
CA LEU A 118 10.28 -2.07 -0.39
C LEU A 118 11.14 -2.80 0.65
N GLU A 119 10.54 -3.26 1.75
CA GLU A 119 11.22 -4.04 2.79
C GLU A 119 11.78 -5.35 2.21
N LEU A 120 10.98 -6.08 1.43
CA LEU A 120 11.43 -7.30 0.77
C LEU A 120 12.59 -7.02 -0.19
N LEU A 121 12.52 -5.91 -0.93
CA LEU A 121 13.55 -5.52 -1.87
C LEU A 121 14.87 -5.14 -1.17
N ASP A 122 14.83 -4.38 -0.08
CA ASP A 122 16.01 -4.05 0.73
C ASP A 122 16.65 -5.32 1.31
N ASP A 123 15.83 -6.25 1.82
CA ASP A 123 16.31 -7.56 2.27
C ASP A 123 17.02 -8.34 1.16
N LEU A 124 16.43 -8.41 -0.04
CA LEU A 124 17.02 -9.09 -1.20
C LEU A 124 18.33 -8.44 -1.67
N VAL A 125 18.41 -7.11 -1.68
CA VAL A 125 19.63 -6.38 -2.06
C VAL A 125 20.75 -6.61 -1.05
N ARG A 126 20.42 -6.59 0.26
CA ARG A 126 21.38 -6.89 1.32
C ARG A 126 21.91 -8.31 1.23
N GLU A 127 21.05 -9.25 0.86
CA GLU A 127 21.43 -10.65 0.71
C GLU A 127 22.27 -10.91 -0.54
N GLU A 128 21.91 -10.32 -1.69
CA GLU A 128 22.72 -10.38 -2.92
C GLU A 128 24.16 -9.90 -2.65
N LYS A 129 24.32 -8.82 -1.87
CA LYS A 129 25.63 -8.30 -1.42
C LYS A 129 26.37 -9.26 -0.48
N ARG A 130 25.66 -10.04 0.33
CA ARG A 130 26.25 -10.98 1.30
C ARG A 130 26.71 -12.28 0.65
N LEU A 131 25.91 -12.86 -0.24
CA LEU A 131 26.16 -14.17 -0.83
C LEU A 131 27.11 -14.12 -2.03
N GLY A 132 27.26 -12.96 -2.67
CA GLY A 132 27.91 -12.88 -3.98
C GLY A 132 27.04 -13.55 -5.05
N THR A 133 27.27 -13.22 -6.31
CA THR A 133 26.35 -13.49 -7.44
C THR A 133 26.16 -14.97 -7.84
N GLY A 134 26.35 -15.95 -6.96
CA GLY A 134 26.50 -17.37 -7.33
C GLY A 134 25.57 -18.39 -6.68
N GLU A 135 24.99 -18.13 -5.51
CA GLU A 135 24.15 -19.12 -4.81
C GLU A 135 22.68 -18.71 -4.80
N GLY A 136 21.80 -19.69 -5.06
CA GLY A 136 20.36 -19.46 -5.23
C GLY A 136 19.68 -18.84 -4.01
N PHE A 137 18.52 -18.22 -4.23
CA PHE A 137 17.76 -17.55 -3.18
C PHE A 137 17.39 -18.48 -2.02
N PRO A 138 17.55 -18.06 -0.75
CA PRO A 138 17.14 -18.86 0.38
C PRO A 138 15.62 -18.98 0.48
N ALA A 139 15.16 -20.16 0.91
CA ALA A 139 13.76 -20.51 1.12
C ALA A 139 12.89 -19.46 1.87
N PRO A 140 13.35 -18.77 2.93
CA PRO A 140 12.54 -17.74 3.61
C PRO A 140 12.08 -16.58 2.72
N HIS A 141 12.87 -16.18 1.72
CA HIS A 141 12.47 -15.09 0.81
C HIS A 141 11.43 -15.54 -0.20
N THR A 142 11.47 -16.81 -0.61
CA THR A 142 10.43 -17.41 -1.45
C THR A 142 9.07 -17.35 -0.77
N GLN A 143 9.01 -17.65 0.53
CA GLN A 143 7.75 -17.57 1.29
C GLN A 143 7.24 -16.13 1.39
N ARG A 144 8.10 -15.18 1.78
CA ARG A 144 7.72 -13.76 1.87
C ARG A 144 7.27 -13.19 0.53
N PHE A 145 7.91 -13.57 -0.57
CA PHE A 145 7.49 -13.18 -1.90
C PHE A 145 6.16 -13.83 -2.27
N ALA A 146 5.96 -15.11 -1.97
CA ALA A 146 4.67 -15.77 -2.20
C ALA A 146 3.54 -15.10 -1.40
N ASP A 147 3.83 -14.67 -0.17
CA ASP A 147 2.89 -13.93 0.67
C ASP A 147 2.62 -12.54 0.08
N LEU A 148 3.65 -11.78 -0.29
CA LEU A 148 3.49 -10.48 -0.96
C LEU A 148 2.77 -10.60 -2.31
N ALA A 149 3.05 -11.62 -3.10
CA ALA A 149 2.39 -11.88 -4.37
C ALA A 149 0.92 -12.31 -4.16
N ARG A 150 0.61 -13.01 -3.06
CA ARG A 150 -0.76 -13.35 -2.66
C ARG A 150 -1.51 -12.11 -2.18
N ASP A 151 -0.90 -11.29 -1.34
CA ASP A 151 -1.48 -10.04 -0.84
C ASP A 151 -1.68 -9.07 -2.00
N TYR A 152 -0.71 -9.00 -2.93
CA TYR A 152 -0.86 -8.30 -4.20
C TYR A 152 -2.01 -8.86 -5.02
N ALA A 153 -2.05 -10.17 -5.28
CA ALA A 153 -3.14 -10.77 -6.05
C ALA A 153 -4.52 -10.52 -5.41
N ARG A 154 -4.59 -10.42 -4.08
CA ARG A 154 -5.80 -10.00 -3.35
C ARG A 154 -6.12 -8.52 -3.60
N ALA A 155 -5.18 -7.62 -3.32
CA ALA A 155 -5.34 -6.17 -3.56
C ALA A 155 -5.43 -5.78 -5.05
N ARG A 156 -5.08 -6.69 -5.95
CA ARG A 156 -5.10 -6.54 -7.40
C ARG A 156 -6.14 -7.43 -8.07
N ARG A 157 -6.92 -8.23 -7.34
CA ARG A 157 -8.21 -8.78 -7.85
C ARG A 157 -9.18 -7.65 -8.22
N PHE A 158 -8.85 -6.41 -7.87
CA PHE A 158 -9.42 -5.16 -8.36
C PHE A 158 -8.93 -4.74 -9.77
N ALA A 159 -7.75 -5.18 -10.26
CA ALA A 159 -7.19 -4.89 -11.60
C ALA A 159 -6.41 -6.08 -12.25
N LEU A 160 -7.07 -6.82 -13.16
CA LEU A 160 -6.58 -7.91 -14.04
C LEU A 160 -5.05 -7.95 -14.35
N ALA A 161 -4.33 -9.00 -13.92
CA ALA A 161 -3.49 -9.91 -14.74
C ALA A 161 -2.69 -10.90 -13.86
N GLU A 162 -2.16 -11.95 -14.48
CA GLU A 162 -1.41 -13.06 -13.86
C GLU A 162 -0.08 -12.64 -13.17
N PRO A 163 0.37 -13.39 -12.14
CA PRO A 163 1.63 -13.12 -11.45
C PRO A 163 2.85 -13.61 -12.27
N PRO A 164 3.90 -12.77 -12.44
CA PRO A 164 5.13 -13.17 -13.12
C PRO A 164 6.05 -14.01 -12.23
N ALA A 165 7.00 -14.72 -12.85
CA ALA A 165 8.02 -15.52 -12.17
C ALA A 165 8.98 -14.68 -11.29
N LEU A 166 9.41 -15.29 -10.18
CA LEU A 166 10.31 -14.73 -9.15
C LEU A 166 11.66 -14.27 -9.71
N THR A 167 11.84 -12.96 -9.84
CA THR A 167 13.13 -12.31 -10.11
C THR A 167 13.17 -10.97 -9.37
N LEU A 168 14.37 -10.44 -9.10
CA LEU A 168 14.53 -9.06 -8.61
C LEU A 168 13.78 -8.05 -9.50
N ALA A 169 13.80 -8.27 -10.82
CA ALA A 169 13.03 -7.48 -11.78
C ALA A 169 11.50 -7.58 -11.56
N ALA A 170 10.98 -8.73 -11.11
CA ALA A 170 9.56 -8.89 -10.76
C ALA A 170 9.20 -8.11 -9.48
N ALA A 171 10.04 -8.14 -8.44
CA ALA A 171 9.81 -7.35 -7.22
C ALA A 171 9.85 -5.84 -7.50
N LEU A 172 10.78 -5.39 -8.35
CA LEU A 172 10.87 -3.99 -8.80
C LEU A 172 9.65 -3.57 -9.62
N ASN A 173 9.21 -4.41 -10.57
CA ASN A 173 7.98 -4.17 -11.31
C ASN A 173 6.76 -4.14 -10.38
N LEU A 174 6.73 -4.97 -9.35
CA LEU A 174 5.66 -4.99 -8.35
C LEU A 174 5.62 -3.67 -7.58
N ALA A 175 6.76 -3.22 -7.04
CA ALA A 175 6.88 -1.94 -6.34
C ALA A 175 6.51 -0.74 -7.25
N ALA A 176 6.95 -0.75 -8.51
CA ALA A 176 6.59 0.29 -9.47
C ALA A 176 5.09 0.24 -9.85
N VAL A 177 4.48 -0.94 -9.94
CA VAL A 177 3.03 -1.05 -10.12
C VAL A 177 2.30 -0.54 -8.90
N PHE A 178 2.75 -0.89 -7.69
CA PHE A 178 2.15 -0.37 -6.46
C PHE A 178 2.22 1.14 -6.39
N ALA A 179 3.35 1.76 -6.72
CA ALA A 179 3.46 3.20 -6.75
C ALA A 179 2.48 3.86 -7.73
N ARG A 180 2.33 3.30 -8.93
CA ARG A 180 1.36 3.79 -9.92
C ARG A 180 -0.10 3.59 -9.51
N THR A 181 -0.43 2.46 -8.90
CA THR A 181 -1.79 2.19 -8.41
C THR A 181 -2.12 3.09 -7.22
N PHE A 182 -1.17 3.18 -6.28
CA PHE A 182 -1.23 4.09 -5.14
C PHE A 182 -1.44 5.54 -5.59
N GLU A 183 -0.67 5.98 -6.58
CA GLU A 183 -0.80 7.29 -7.21
C GLU A 183 -2.19 7.53 -7.81
N HIS A 184 -2.68 6.59 -8.59
CA HIS A 184 -4.01 6.68 -9.19
C HIS A 184 -5.10 6.79 -8.12
N ASP A 185 -5.03 5.95 -7.08
CA ASP A 185 -6.05 5.89 -6.02
C ASP A 185 -5.97 7.13 -5.12
N LEU A 186 -4.76 7.61 -4.80
CA LEU A 186 -4.54 8.85 -4.05
C LEU A 186 -5.03 10.08 -4.83
N GLY A 187 -4.79 10.11 -6.14
CA GLY A 187 -5.28 11.14 -7.05
C GLY A 187 -6.80 11.14 -7.27
N ALA A 188 -7.43 9.97 -7.10
CA ALA A 188 -8.89 9.86 -7.08
C ALA A 188 -9.47 10.27 -5.71
N ALA A 189 -8.72 10.09 -4.62
CA ALA A 189 -9.12 10.47 -3.27
C ALA A 189 -8.97 11.99 -3.01
N HIS A 190 -7.95 12.63 -3.58
CA HIS A 190 -7.59 14.06 -3.40
C HIS A 190 -7.03 14.64 -4.72
N HIS A 191 -7.16 15.94 -4.98
CA HIS A 191 -6.50 16.59 -6.14
C HIS A 191 -4.97 16.40 -6.07
N PRO A 192 -4.31 15.68 -7.00
CA PRO A 192 -2.89 15.38 -6.94
C PRO A 192 -2.07 16.27 -7.88
N GLY A 193 -0.92 16.76 -7.42
CA GLY A 193 0.02 17.55 -8.23
C GLY A 193 1.30 16.78 -8.57
N ASP A 194 2.22 16.63 -7.62
CA ASP A 194 3.61 16.32 -7.98
C ASP A 194 4.26 15.15 -7.19
N SER A 195 3.75 14.78 -6.01
CA SER A 195 4.46 13.86 -5.10
C SER A 195 4.40 12.39 -5.49
N ALA A 196 3.31 11.98 -6.14
CA ALA A 196 3.11 10.59 -6.53
C ALA A 196 3.92 10.21 -7.79
N HIS A 197 4.03 11.13 -8.76
CA HIS A 197 4.90 10.97 -9.93
C HIS A 197 6.35 10.87 -9.48
N ALA A 198 6.77 11.75 -8.55
CA ALA A 198 8.11 11.72 -7.97
C ALA A 198 8.42 10.38 -7.26
N LEU A 199 7.45 9.77 -6.58
CA LEU A 199 7.63 8.47 -5.93
C LEU A 199 7.83 7.35 -6.96
N THR A 200 7.01 7.31 -8.01
CA THR A 200 7.12 6.35 -9.11
C THR A 200 8.47 6.47 -9.83
N ASP A 201 8.87 7.68 -10.19
CA ASP A 201 10.16 7.93 -10.86
C ASP A 201 11.36 7.58 -9.97
N THR A 202 11.27 7.87 -8.66
CA THR A 202 12.31 7.53 -7.68
C THR A 202 12.42 6.02 -7.48
N LEU A 203 11.30 5.29 -7.46
CA LEU A 203 11.27 3.83 -7.41
C LEU A 203 11.88 3.22 -8.65
N ASP A 204 11.51 3.70 -9.83
CA ASP A 204 12.09 3.27 -11.11
C ASP A 204 13.61 3.53 -11.16
N ALA A 205 14.07 4.66 -10.62
CA ALA A 205 15.48 5.00 -10.55
C ALA A 205 16.24 4.15 -9.53
N ALA A 206 15.70 3.94 -8.33
CA ALA A 206 16.30 3.10 -7.29
C ALA A 206 16.35 1.62 -7.72
N ALA A 207 15.30 1.16 -8.40
CA ALA A 207 15.22 -0.15 -9.04
C ALA A 207 16.37 -0.39 -10.02
N ARG A 208 16.60 0.58 -10.92
CA ARG A 208 17.65 0.50 -11.93
C ARG A 208 19.05 0.61 -11.33
N ALA A 209 19.22 1.44 -10.30
CA ALA A 209 20.50 1.66 -9.64
C ALA A 209 20.88 0.54 -8.65
N ARG A 210 19.91 -0.27 -8.19
CA ARG A 210 20.08 -1.27 -7.11
C ARG A 210 20.75 -0.67 -5.86
N ASP A 211 20.39 0.57 -5.56
CA ASP A 211 20.99 1.35 -4.49
C ASP A 211 20.16 1.21 -3.19
N PRO A 212 20.66 0.49 -2.17
CA PRO A 212 19.91 0.28 -0.93
C PRO A 212 19.69 1.58 -0.14
N ASP A 213 20.57 2.58 -0.27
CA ASP A 213 20.40 3.83 0.47
C ASP A 213 19.23 4.65 -0.13
N ARG A 214 19.05 4.57 -1.46
CA ARG A 214 17.85 5.12 -2.11
C ARG A 214 16.59 4.36 -1.72
N LEU A 215 16.63 3.02 -1.63
CA LEU A 215 15.48 2.24 -1.19
C LEU A 215 15.04 2.58 0.24
N ARG A 216 16.00 2.77 1.15
CA ARG A 216 15.72 3.30 2.49
C ARG A 216 15.11 4.70 2.45
N GLY A 217 15.61 5.57 1.58
CA GLY A 217 15.03 6.90 1.38
C GLY A 217 13.55 6.83 0.98
N ILE A 218 13.18 5.91 0.10
CA ILE A 218 11.78 5.71 -0.31
C ILE A 218 10.96 5.11 0.83
N ASP A 219 11.49 4.12 1.57
CA ASP A 219 10.82 3.53 2.73
C ASP A 219 10.48 4.58 3.81
N LEU A 220 11.39 5.53 4.04
CA LEU A 220 11.20 6.65 4.98
C LEU A 220 10.06 7.59 4.58
N VAL A 221 9.69 7.66 3.29
CA VAL A 221 8.56 8.46 2.80
C VAL A 221 7.28 7.63 2.70
N ALA A 222 7.39 6.39 2.22
CA ALA A 222 6.26 5.50 2.03
C ALA A 222 5.59 5.11 3.36
N ARG A 223 6.37 4.82 4.41
CA ARG A 223 5.83 4.36 5.70
C ARG A 223 4.96 5.43 6.41
N PRO A 224 5.40 6.70 6.57
CA PRO A 224 4.54 7.75 7.15
C PRO A 224 3.27 8.02 6.34
N LEU A 225 3.37 7.95 5.00
CA LEU A 225 2.24 8.15 4.12
C LEU A 225 1.22 7.01 4.24
N ALA A 226 1.67 5.75 4.25
CA ALA A 226 0.83 4.59 4.51
C ALA A 226 0.16 4.69 5.89
N GLY A 227 0.90 5.12 6.91
CA GLY A 227 0.36 5.39 8.25
C GLY A 227 -0.75 6.45 8.22
N SER A 228 -0.54 7.57 7.52
CA SER A 228 -1.54 8.65 7.40
C SER A 228 -2.81 8.17 6.68
N LEU A 229 -2.67 7.33 5.65
CA LEU A 229 -3.80 6.73 4.95
C LEU A 229 -4.54 5.69 5.79
N ALA A 230 -3.83 4.96 6.65
CA ALA A 230 -4.46 4.07 7.62
C ALA A 230 -5.30 4.85 8.64
N LEU A 231 -4.83 6.01 9.10
CA LEU A 231 -5.61 6.91 9.96
C LEU A 231 -6.89 7.39 9.26
N GLU A 232 -6.76 7.90 8.03
CA GLU A 232 -7.91 8.35 7.21
C GLU A 232 -8.90 7.20 6.96
N ALA A 233 -8.40 6.01 6.64
CA ALA A 233 -9.23 4.81 6.47
C ALA A 233 -10.01 4.48 7.75
N GLY A 234 -9.34 4.53 8.91
CA GLY A 234 -9.97 4.34 10.22
C GLY A 234 -11.09 5.35 10.46
N HIS A 235 -10.83 6.64 10.22
CA HIS A 235 -11.84 7.70 10.36
C HIS A 235 -13.06 7.48 9.46
N ARG A 236 -12.87 7.13 8.19
CA ARG A 236 -13.99 6.86 7.26
C ARG A 236 -14.83 5.67 7.67
N LEU A 237 -14.18 4.62 8.19
CA LEU A 237 -14.85 3.43 8.71
C LEU A 237 -15.42 3.63 10.11
N ARG A 238 -15.18 4.79 10.74
CA ARG A 238 -15.51 5.09 12.14
C ARG A 238 -14.94 4.05 13.10
N LEU A 239 -13.74 3.60 12.78
CA LEU A 239 -12.98 2.67 13.59
C LEU A 239 -11.91 3.45 14.36
N PRO A 240 -11.69 3.14 15.65
CA PRO A 240 -10.50 3.56 16.35
C PRO A 240 -9.27 3.25 15.51
N THR A 241 -8.36 4.21 15.43
CA THR A 241 -7.05 4.01 14.85
C THR A 241 -6.27 3.08 15.78
N ALA A 242 -6.30 1.80 15.46
CA ALA A 242 -5.50 0.79 16.13
C ALA A 242 -4.49 0.17 15.17
N ASP A 243 -3.39 -0.24 15.75
CA ASP A 243 -2.43 -1.13 15.12
C ASP A 243 -3.16 -2.38 14.58
N GLY A 244 -2.94 -2.70 13.31
CA GLY A 244 -3.53 -3.87 12.66
C GLY A 244 -4.75 -3.61 11.76
N LEU A 245 -5.29 -2.38 11.68
CA LEU A 245 -6.34 -2.06 10.71
C LEU A 245 -5.94 -2.43 9.28
N VAL A 246 -4.74 -2.02 8.88
CA VAL A 246 -4.22 -2.27 7.53
C VAL A 246 -4.04 -3.77 7.27
N THR A 247 -3.52 -4.53 8.24
CA THR A 247 -3.40 -5.99 8.12
C THR A 247 -4.77 -6.64 7.96
N ALA A 248 -5.74 -6.23 8.78
CA ALA A 248 -7.11 -6.72 8.67
C ALA A 248 -7.76 -6.38 7.31
N LEU A 249 -7.46 -5.21 6.75
CA LEU A 249 -7.87 -4.83 5.38
C LEU A 249 -7.20 -5.73 4.32
N LEU A 250 -5.89 -5.99 4.44
CA LEU A 250 -5.12 -6.86 3.53
C LEU A 250 -5.53 -8.33 3.58
N ASP A 251 -5.95 -8.81 4.75
CA ASP A 251 -6.50 -10.14 4.93
C ASP A 251 -7.85 -10.32 4.24
N GLY A 252 -8.37 -9.26 3.62
CA GLY A 252 -9.62 -9.28 2.88
C GLY A 252 -10.82 -9.33 3.82
N THR A 253 -10.69 -8.81 5.05
CA THR A 253 -11.81 -8.77 6.00
C THR A 253 -12.99 -7.98 5.44
N LEU A 254 -12.73 -6.94 4.65
CA LEU A 254 -13.78 -6.23 3.92
C LEU A 254 -14.43 -7.09 2.83
N ASP A 255 -13.70 -8.04 2.25
CA ASP A 255 -14.15 -8.96 1.21
C ASP A 255 -14.83 -10.23 1.76
N ASP A 256 -14.80 -10.48 3.06
CA ASP A 256 -15.35 -11.69 3.68
C ASP A 256 -16.86 -11.58 3.95
N PHE A 257 -17.67 -12.02 3.00
CA PHE A 257 -19.14 -12.07 3.09
C PHE A 257 -19.65 -13.50 3.29
N THR A 258 -18.81 -14.41 3.78
CA THR A 258 -19.14 -15.83 3.93
C THR A 258 -20.36 -16.11 4.80
N ASP A 259 -20.66 -15.24 5.77
CA ASP A 259 -21.84 -15.29 6.64
C ASP A 259 -22.77 -14.05 6.53
N ALA A 260 -22.59 -13.25 5.47
CA ALA A 260 -23.29 -11.97 5.34
C ALA A 260 -24.69 -12.09 4.72
N ASP A 261 -25.58 -11.16 5.11
CA ASP A 261 -26.87 -11.00 4.47
C ASP A 261 -26.81 -10.00 3.29
N LEU A 262 -26.80 -10.54 2.07
CA LEU A 262 -26.76 -9.79 0.81
C LEU A 262 -28.16 -9.65 0.18
N THR A 263 -29.26 -9.93 0.89
CA THR A 263 -30.62 -9.93 0.31
C THR A 263 -31.06 -8.59 -0.28
N GLY A 264 -30.46 -7.48 0.16
CA GLY A 264 -30.69 -6.13 -0.38
C GLY A 264 -29.71 -5.70 -1.48
N VAL A 265 -28.80 -6.57 -1.92
CA VAL A 265 -27.71 -6.23 -2.84
C VAL A 265 -27.99 -6.81 -4.22
N ASN A 266 -27.79 -6.03 -5.29
CA ASN A 266 -27.90 -6.55 -6.65
C ASN A 266 -26.76 -7.55 -6.93
N PRO A 267 -27.03 -8.85 -7.19
CA PRO A 267 -26.00 -9.86 -7.42
C PRO A 267 -25.22 -9.64 -8.74
N ASN A 268 -25.63 -8.67 -9.54
CA ASN A 268 -24.96 -8.25 -10.76
C ASN A 268 -24.19 -6.93 -10.60
N ASP A 269 -24.13 -6.33 -9.40
CA ASP A 269 -23.29 -5.15 -9.18
C ASP A 269 -21.81 -5.52 -9.41
N PRO A 270 -21.09 -4.84 -10.32
CA PRO A 270 -19.65 -5.07 -10.52
C PRO A 270 -18.82 -4.81 -9.26
N GLY A 271 -19.36 -4.09 -8.28
CA GLY A 271 -18.78 -3.92 -6.95
C GLY A 271 -18.65 -5.21 -6.16
N LEU A 272 -19.36 -6.29 -6.50
CA LEU A 272 -19.24 -7.58 -5.82
C LEU A 272 -18.06 -8.41 -6.31
N ASN A 273 -17.38 -8.01 -7.38
CA ASN A 273 -16.20 -8.73 -7.83
C ASN A 273 -15.16 -8.82 -6.70
N GLY A 274 -14.57 -9.99 -6.51
CA GLY A 274 -13.56 -10.27 -5.49
C GLY A 274 -14.11 -10.61 -4.11
N ILE A 275 -15.41 -10.50 -3.84
CA ILE A 275 -15.94 -10.91 -2.52
C ILE A 275 -15.84 -12.42 -2.32
N GLN A 276 -15.53 -12.81 -1.10
CA GLN A 276 -15.67 -14.18 -0.61
C GLN A 276 -17.11 -14.40 -0.14
N TRP A 277 -17.73 -15.48 -0.59
CA TRP A 277 -19.07 -15.88 -0.19
C TRP A 277 -19.11 -17.39 0.02
N SER A 278 -20.07 -17.87 0.83
CA SER A 278 -20.26 -19.29 1.06
C SER A 278 -21.68 -19.70 0.71
N ASP A 279 -21.86 -20.94 0.24
CA ASP A 279 -23.19 -21.48 -0.07
C ASP A 279 -24.09 -21.57 1.18
N ALA A 280 -23.49 -21.76 2.35
CA ALA A 280 -24.21 -22.04 3.60
C ALA A 280 -24.50 -20.78 4.43
N GLY A 281 -23.60 -19.81 4.43
CA GLY A 281 -23.68 -18.62 5.26
C GLY A 281 -24.16 -17.37 4.52
N THR A 282 -23.83 -17.20 3.23
CA THR A 282 -24.18 -15.97 2.50
C THR A 282 -25.64 -16.01 2.05
N ARG A 283 -26.44 -15.05 2.49
CA ARG A 283 -27.85 -14.95 2.10
C ARG A 283 -28.01 -14.05 0.89
N TRP A 284 -28.41 -14.61 -0.24
CA TRP A 284 -28.63 -13.86 -1.49
C TRP A 284 -30.08 -13.40 -1.65
N PRO A 285 -30.36 -12.38 -2.48
CA PRO A 285 -31.72 -11.96 -2.78
C PRO A 285 -32.57 -13.12 -3.35
N PRO A 286 -33.89 -13.16 -3.08
CA PRO A 286 -34.78 -14.16 -3.66
C PRO A 286 -34.71 -14.19 -5.19
N GLY A 287 -34.64 -15.39 -5.77
CA GLY A 287 -34.54 -15.58 -7.23
C GLY A 287 -33.11 -15.46 -7.80
N THR A 288 -32.10 -15.25 -6.95
CA THR A 288 -30.70 -15.32 -7.37
C THR A 288 -30.35 -16.75 -7.79
N ASP A 289 -29.83 -16.91 -9.02
CA ASP A 289 -29.33 -18.19 -9.52
C ASP A 289 -27.94 -18.49 -8.90
N ILE A 290 -27.95 -19.26 -7.82
CA ILE A 290 -26.74 -19.63 -7.07
C ILE A 290 -25.78 -20.47 -7.93
N GLU A 291 -26.28 -21.31 -8.83
CA GLU A 291 -25.42 -22.08 -9.73
C GLU A 291 -24.72 -21.16 -10.73
N ALA A 292 -25.40 -20.14 -11.26
CA ALA A 292 -24.77 -19.12 -12.09
C ALA A 292 -23.77 -18.24 -11.32
N LEU A 293 -23.95 -18.03 -10.01
CA LEU A 293 -22.96 -17.39 -9.13
C LEU A 293 -21.75 -18.30 -8.88
N ARG A 294 -21.97 -19.59 -8.63
CA ARG A 294 -20.90 -20.57 -8.46
C ARG A 294 -20.06 -20.70 -9.72
N ASN A 295 -20.70 -20.80 -10.88
CA ASN A 295 -20.03 -20.92 -12.19
C ASN A 295 -19.18 -19.70 -12.57
N ARG A 296 -19.45 -18.52 -12.00
CA ARG A 296 -18.62 -17.32 -12.19
C ARG A 296 -17.59 -17.11 -11.07
N SER A 297 -17.59 -17.96 -10.06
CA SER A 297 -16.71 -17.86 -8.90
C SER A 297 -15.60 -18.90 -8.97
N GLU A 298 -14.51 -18.63 -8.27
CA GLU A 298 -13.42 -19.57 -8.04
C GLU A 298 -13.50 -20.06 -6.60
N GLU A 299 -13.50 -21.37 -6.37
CA GLU A 299 -13.49 -21.91 -5.01
C GLU A 299 -12.10 -21.70 -4.37
N THR A 300 -12.05 -21.15 -3.15
CA THR A 300 -10.77 -20.80 -2.49
C THR A 300 -9.91 -22.03 -2.17
N SER A 301 -10.54 -23.17 -1.94
CA SER A 301 -9.89 -24.46 -1.73
C SER A 301 -10.86 -25.57 -2.09
N PRO A 302 -10.39 -26.71 -2.62
CA PRO A 302 -11.27 -27.83 -2.96
C PRO A 302 -12.16 -28.22 -1.78
N TYR A 303 -13.47 -28.26 -2.00
CA TYR A 303 -14.48 -28.65 -1.01
C TYR A 303 -14.69 -27.67 0.16
N SER A 304 -14.09 -26.48 0.13
CA SER A 304 -14.31 -25.45 1.15
C SER A 304 -15.72 -24.85 1.09
N ARG A 305 -16.36 -24.90 -0.09
CA ARG A 305 -17.62 -24.18 -0.39
C ARG A 305 -17.54 -22.68 -0.12
N VAL A 306 -16.32 -22.14 -0.07
CA VAL A 306 -16.04 -20.72 -0.03
C VAL A 306 -15.55 -20.32 -1.41
N TYR A 307 -16.21 -19.31 -1.97
CA TYR A 307 -16.08 -18.91 -3.36
C TYR A 307 -15.69 -17.45 -3.43
N VAL A 308 -14.77 -17.12 -4.33
CA VAL A 308 -14.42 -15.75 -4.68
C VAL A 308 -15.15 -15.38 -5.96
N LEU A 309 -15.99 -14.34 -5.90
CA LEU A 309 -16.79 -13.91 -7.04
C LEU A 309 -15.90 -13.33 -8.15
N GLY A 310 -15.85 -13.99 -9.30
CA GLY A 310 -15.07 -13.53 -10.46
C GLY A 310 -15.74 -12.38 -11.21
N ARG A 311 -14.94 -11.67 -12.03
CA ARG A 311 -15.50 -10.68 -12.96
C ARG A 311 -16.44 -11.37 -13.92
N ARG A 312 -17.62 -10.77 -14.10
CA ARG A 312 -18.52 -11.20 -15.17
C ARG A 312 -17.74 -11.17 -16.49
N PRO A 313 -17.66 -12.28 -17.25
CA PRO A 313 -17.08 -12.23 -18.57
C PRO A 313 -17.85 -11.14 -19.33
N LYS A 314 -17.14 -10.15 -19.89
CA LYS A 314 -17.76 -9.15 -20.77
C LYS A 314 -18.45 -9.97 -21.84
N GLY A 315 -19.77 -10.15 -21.66
CA GLY A 315 -20.54 -11.01 -22.54
C GLY A 315 -20.25 -10.50 -23.93
N THR A 316 -19.77 -11.38 -24.80
CA THR A 316 -19.94 -11.15 -26.22
C THR A 316 -21.44 -11.03 -26.36
N SER A 317 -21.95 -9.80 -26.40
CA SER A 317 -23.35 -9.51 -26.62
C SER A 317 -23.67 -10.24 -27.91
N ARG A 318 -24.25 -11.43 -27.79
CA ARG A 318 -24.60 -12.25 -28.93
C ARG A 318 -25.60 -11.36 -29.64
N PRO A 319 -25.26 -10.77 -30.81
CA PRO A 319 -26.12 -9.80 -31.46
C PRO A 319 -27.45 -10.49 -31.60
N GLY A 320 -28.48 -9.91 -30.96
CA GLY A 320 -29.79 -10.53 -30.86
C GLY A 320 -30.17 -11.00 -32.24
N ALA A 321 -30.34 -12.31 -32.39
CA ALA A 321 -30.89 -12.88 -33.61
C ALA A 321 -32.24 -12.21 -33.78
N GLY A 322 -32.30 -11.25 -34.72
CA GLY A 322 -33.49 -10.49 -35.01
C GLY A 322 -34.59 -11.47 -35.32
N VAL A 323 -35.54 -11.59 -34.40
CA VAL A 323 -36.82 -12.23 -34.65
C VAL A 323 -37.48 -11.37 -35.72
N ARG A 324 -37.37 -11.80 -36.98
CA ARG A 324 -38.22 -11.28 -38.05
C ARG A 324 -39.64 -11.73 -37.72
N VAL A 325 -40.51 -10.75 -37.46
CA VAL A 325 -41.97 -10.92 -37.42
C VAL A 325 -42.48 -11.15 -38.83
#